data_AF-A0A2E1VJ42-F1
#
_entry.id   AF-A0A2E1VJ42-F1
#
_cell.length_a   1.000
_cell.length_b   1.000
_cell.length_c   1.000
_cell.angle_alpha   90.00
_cell.angle_beta   90.00
_cell.angle_gamma   90.00
#
_symmetry.space_group_name_H-M   'P 1'
#
loop_
_entity.id
_entity.type
_entity.pdbx_description
1 polymer ?
#
loop_
_entity_poly.entity_id
_entity_poly.type
_entity_poly.pdbx_seq_one_letter_code
_entity_poly.pdbx_strand_id
1 'polypeptide(L)'
;MAHLPGWVIVMDYILGLIMWTLIGRVAMNIFLPLHSDFFFMRVFVKYTDPIINLFGPVTPRFLVEPLIPLYVAWFFYLFRFYFMPWALGYSVMGMLSFPLEGEITQMLMLIFSKQN
;
A
#
# COMPACT_ATOMS: atom_id res chain seq x y z
N MET A 1 15.51 -1.32 19.71
CA MET A 1 14.37 -0.49 19.28
C MET A 1 14.76 0.17 17.98
N ALA A 2 14.25 -0.31 16.84
CA ALA A 2 14.37 0.44 15.61
C ALA A 2 13.37 1.60 15.70
N HIS A 3 13.82 2.77 16.15
CA HIS A 3 13.03 3.98 16.04
C HIS A 3 12.90 4.31 14.56
N LEU A 4 11.84 3.82 13.93
CA LEU A 4 11.49 4.23 12.58
C LEU A 4 11.26 5.74 12.61
N PRO A 5 12.01 6.53 11.82
CA PRO A 5 11.80 7.96 11.78
C PRO A 5 10.34 8.27 11.43
N GLY A 6 9.70 9.21 12.12
CA GLY A 6 8.27 9.51 11.90
C GLY A 6 7.93 9.87 10.44
N TRP A 7 8.88 10.45 9.70
CA TRP A 7 8.71 10.74 8.28
C TRP A 7 8.56 9.47 7.41
N VAL A 8 9.21 8.36 7.79
CA VAL A 8 9.11 7.07 7.07
C VAL A 8 7.71 6.52 7.21
N ILE A 9 7.14 6.60 8.42
CA ILE A 9 5.77 6.15 8.71
C ILE A 9 4.77 6.97 7.87
N VAL A 10 4.92 8.30 7.87
CA VAL A 10 4.04 9.18 7.07
C VAL A 10 4.14 8.86 5.57
N MET A 11 5.36 8.68 5.06
CA MET A 11 5.58 8.24 3.67
C MET A 11 4.91 6.91 3.37
N ASP A 12 5.07 5.92 4.24
CA ASP A 12 4.47 4.60 4.09
C ASP A 12 2.94 4.66 4.05
N TYR A 13 2.30 5.46 4.90
CA TYR A 13 0.85 5.67 4.86
C TYR A 13 0.39 6.35 3.57
N ILE A 14 1.12 7.34 3.05
CA ILE A 14 0.80 8.00 1.79
C ILE A 14 0.88 7.00 0.63
N LEU A 15 1.97 6.23 0.56
CA LEU A 15 2.17 5.21 -0.46
C LEU A 15 1.12 4.10 -0.35
N GLY A 16 0.76 3.72 0.87
CA GLY A 16 -0.30 2.76 1.15
C GLY A 16 -1.66 3.25 0.71
N LEU A 17 -1.99 4.51 0.97
CA LEU A 17 -3.23 5.13 0.51
C LEU A 17 -3.32 5.11 -1.03
N ILE A 18 -2.25 5.52 -1.72
CA ILE A 18 -2.19 5.48 -3.20
C ILE A 18 -2.40 4.04 -3.70
N MET A 19 -1.67 3.07 -3.14
CA MET A 19 -1.82 1.65 -3.48
C MET A 19 -3.26 1.16 -3.29
N TRP A 20 -3.88 1.42 -2.15
CA TRP A 20 -5.25 0.99 -1.85
C TRP A 20 -6.28 1.67 -2.76
N THR A 21 -6.08 2.93 -3.15
CA THR A 21 -6.98 3.59 -4.12
C THR A 21 -6.88 2.97 -5.52
N LEU A 22 -5.69 2.54 -5.96
CA LEU A 22 -5.50 1.82 -7.22
C LEU A 22 -6.16 0.44 -7.19
N ILE A 23 -6.00 -0.31 -6.09
CA ILE A 23 -6.71 -1.57 -5.87
C ILE A 23 -8.23 -1.34 -5.88
N GLY A 24 -8.68 -0.27 -5.22
CA GLY A 24 -10.07 0.16 -5.23
C GLY A 24 -10.60 0.42 -6.65
N ARG A 25 -9.80 1.02 -7.54
CA ARG A 25 -10.21 1.21 -8.94
C ARG A 25 -10.40 -0.12 -9.68
N VAL A 26 -9.53 -1.10 -9.43
CA VAL A 26 -9.70 -2.44 -10.02
C VAL A 26 -10.97 -3.09 -9.49
N ALA A 27 -11.23 -3.00 -8.18
CA ALA A 27 -12.48 -3.48 -7.60
C ALA A 27 -13.71 -2.80 -8.24
N MET A 28 -13.66 -1.49 -8.47
CA MET A 28 -14.73 -0.77 -9.17
C MET A 28 -14.92 -1.29 -10.60
N ASN A 29 -13.84 -1.54 -11.34
CA ASN A 29 -13.90 -2.09 -12.70
C ASN A 29 -14.44 -3.53 -12.78
N ILE A 30 -14.47 -4.28 -11.66
CA ILE A 30 -15.10 -5.61 -11.59
C ILE A 30 -16.63 -5.48 -11.57
N PHE A 31 -17.16 -4.47 -10.86
CA PHE A 31 -18.59 -4.28 -10.67
C PHE A 31 -19.24 -3.31 -11.67
N LEU A 32 -18.44 -2.42 -12.28
CA LEU A 32 -18.91 -1.34 -13.15
C LEU A 32 -18.12 -1.31 -14.48
N PRO A 33 -18.76 -0.90 -15.59
CA PRO A 33 -18.06 -0.63 -16.84
C PRO A 33 -17.00 0.46 -16.70
N LEU A 34 -15.90 0.34 -17.44
CA LEU A 34 -14.76 1.29 -17.42
C LEU A 34 -15.15 2.76 -17.67
N HIS A 35 -16.20 2.98 -18.47
CA HIS A 35 -16.71 4.32 -18.82
C HIS A 35 -18.03 4.66 -18.11
N SER A 36 -18.27 4.10 -16.92
CA SER A 36 -19.49 4.38 -16.15
C SER A 36 -19.56 5.85 -15.73
N ASP A 37 -20.71 6.50 -15.96
CA ASP A 37 -21.02 7.87 -15.51
C ASP A 37 -21.22 7.99 -13.99
N PHE A 38 -21.12 6.88 -13.28
CA PHE A 38 -21.29 6.84 -11.83
C PHE A 38 -20.30 7.75 -11.12
N PHE A 39 -20.80 8.53 -10.14
CA PHE A 39 -20.00 9.53 -9.42
C PHE A 39 -18.69 8.95 -8.86
N PHE A 40 -18.77 7.81 -8.17
CA PHE A 40 -17.57 7.19 -7.58
C PHE A 40 -16.58 6.74 -8.64
N MET A 41 -17.04 6.17 -9.77
CA MET A 41 -16.14 5.78 -10.86
C MET A 41 -15.34 6.97 -11.37
N ARG A 42 -16.01 8.10 -11.65
CA ARG A 42 -15.34 9.33 -12.11
C ARG A 42 -14.31 9.85 -11.11
N VAL A 43 -14.60 9.77 -9.82
CA VAL A 43 -13.67 10.16 -8.75
C VAL A 43 -12.44 9.26 -8.75
N PHE A 44 -12.62 7.94 -8.76
CA PHE A 44 -11.52 6.98 -8.82
C PHE A 44 -10.66 7.20 -10.06
N VAL A 45 -11.30 7.32 -11.23
CA VAL A 45 -10.64 7.57 -12.52
C VAL A 45 -9.78 8.83 -12.45
N LYS A 46 -10.34 9.96 -11.99
CA LYS A 46 -9.64 11.24 -11.87
C LYS A 46 -8.39 11.18 -10.98
N TYR A 47 -8.44 10.45 -9.87
CA TYR A 47 -7.31 10.39 -8.94
C TYR A 47 -6.25 9.37 -9.33
N THR A 48 -6.64 8.28 -9.99
CA THR A 48 -5.73 7.19 -10.32
C THR A 48 -5.14 7.30 -11.71
N ASP A 49 -5.82 7.92 -12.70
CA ASP A 49 -5.28 8.13 -14.05
C ASP A 49 -3.93 8.87 -14.07
N PRO A 50 -3.73 9.98 -13.32
CA PRO A 50 -2.43 10.65 -13.30
C PRO A 50 -1.30 9.75 -12.79
N ILE A 51 -1.59 8.93 -11.78
CA ILE A 51 -0.65 7.96 -11.23
C ILE A 51 -0.36 6.86 -12.25
N ILE A 52 -1.39 6.31 -12.90
CA ILE A 52 -1.23 5.27 -13.93
C ILE A 52 -0.42 5.78 -15.12
N ASN A 53 -0.72 7.00 -15.59
CA ASN A 53 -0.03 7.62 -16.72
C ASN A 53 1.46 7.83 -16.45
N LEU A 54 1.85 8.11 -15.20
CA LEU A 54 3.26 8.20 -14.80
C LEU A 54 4.01 6.87 -15.01
N PHE A 55 3.31 5.74 -14.80
CA PHE A 55 3.84 4.38 -15.02
C PHE A 55 3.61 3.86 -16.45
N GLY A 56 3.08 4.68 -17.36
CA GLY A 56 2.86 4.31 -18.77
C GLY A 56 4.08 3.71 -19.47
N PRO A 57 5.32 4.23 -19.28
CA PRO A 57 6.52 3.64 -19.88
C PRO A 57 6.90 2.25 -19.33
N VAL A 58 6.52 1.96 -18.08
CA VAL A 58 6.84 0.69 -17.40
C VAL A 58 5.74 -0.34 -17.64
N THR A 59 4.51 0.12 -17.87
CA THR A 59 3.34 -0.74 -18.10
C THR A 59 3.47 -1.51 -19.42
N PRO A 60 3.46 -2.86 -19.38
CA PRO A 60 3.56 -3.64 -20.60
C PRO A 60 2.25 -3.59 -21.41
N ARG A 61 2.37 -3.51 -22.74
CA ARG A 61 1.23 -3.39 -23.66
C ARG A 61 0.31 -4.61 -23.73
N PHE A 62 0.75 -5.77 -23.24
CA PHE A 62 -0.07 -6.99 -23.23
C PHE A 62 -1.08 -7.02 -22.07
N LEU A 63 -0.94 -6.11 -21.10
CA LEU A 63 -1.79 -6.08 -19.92
C LEU A 63 -3.16 -5.50 -20.28
N VAL A 64 -4.23 -6.17 -19.86
CA VAL A 64 -5.59 -5.66 -20.10
C VAL A 64 -5.82 -4.38 -19.29
N GLU A 65 -6.49 -3.41 -19.91
CA GLU A 65 -6.70 -2.06 -19.32
C GLU A 65 -7.24 -2.06 -17.88
N PRO A 66 -8.23 -2.90 -17.50
CA PRO A 66 -8.73 -2.94 -16.13
C PRO A 66 -7.70 -3.38 -15.09
N LEU A 67 -6.66 -4.12 -15.48
CA LEU A 67 -5.61 -4.63 -14.60
C LEU A 67 -4.42 -3.67 -14.47
N ILE A 68 -4.33 -2.64 -15.31
CA ILE A 68 -3.23 -1.65 -15.24
C ILE A 68 -3.10 -1.02 -13.84
N PRO A 69 -4.18 -0.56 -13.17
CA PRO A 69 -4.05 0.01 -11.84
C PRO A 69 -3.50 -1.00 -10.82
N LEU A 70 -3.81 -2.30 -10.97
CA LEU A 70 -3.28 -3.36 -10.11
C LEU A 70 -1.78 -3.56 -10.32
N TYR A 71 -1.34 -3.54 -11.59
CA TYR A 71 0.08 -3.60 -11.93
C TYR A 71 0.85 -2.43 -11.32
N VAL A 72 0.30 -1.21 -11.40
CA VAL A 72 0.91 -0.03 -10.78
C VAL A 72 0.92 -0.14 -9.24
N ALA A 73 -0.19 -0.59 -8.63
CA ALA A 73 -0.29 -0.81 -7.19
C ALA A 73 0.79 -1.78 -6.67
N TRP A 74 1.12 -2.80 -7.46
CA TRP A 74 2.17 -3.75 -7.12
C TRP A 74 3.56 -3.09 -6.98
N PHE A 75 3.88 -2.05 -7.75
CA PHE A 75 5.13 -1.29 -7.53
C PHE A 75 5.14 -0.53 -6.22
N PHE A 76 4.01 0.06 -5.82
CA PHE A 76 3.89 0.69 -4.51
C PHE A 76 4.05 -0.33 -3.39
N TYR A 77 3.51 -1.54 -3.56
CA TYR A 77 3.73 -2.65 -2.65
C TYR A 77 5.21 -3.03 -2.57
N LEU A 78 5.89 -3.25 -3.71
CA LEU A 78 7.32 -3.56 -3.73
C LEU A 78 8.15 -2.47 -3.07
N PHE A 79 7.83 -1.20 -3.35
CA PHE A 79 8.56 -0.09 -2.78
C PHE A 79 8.41 -0.06 -1.25
N ARG A 80 7.19 -0.19 -0.75
CA ARG A 80 6.89 -0.19 0.69
C ARG A 80 7.57 -1.36 1.40
N PHE A 81 7.39 -2.59 0.93
CA PHE A 81 7.79 -3.77 1.71
C PHE A 81 9.18 -4.32 1.41
N TYR A 82 9.78 -3.95 0.28
CA TYR A 82 11.10 -4.46 -0.11
C TYR A 82 12.12 -3.35 -0.27
N PHE A 83 11.81 -2.28 -1.00
CA PHE A 83 12.78 -1.20 -1.25
C PHE A 83 13.04 -0.35 0.00
N MET A 84 11.99 0.09 0.69
CA MET A 84 12.12 0.98 1.85
C MET A 84 12.86 0.32 3.03
N PRO A 85 12.55 -0.94 3.44
CA PRO A 85 13.34 -1.63 4.46
C PRO A 85 14.80 -1.79 4.04
N TRP A 86 15.04 -2.18 2.79
CA TRP A 86 16.38 -2.36 2.27
C TRP A 86 17.18 -1.04 2.28
N ALA A 87 16.58 0.07 1.84
CA ALA A 87 17.22 1.38 1.80
C ALA A 87 17.51 1.95 3.19
N LEU A 88 16.68 1.63 4.18
CA LEU A 88 16.83 2.08 5.56
C LEU A 88 17.63 1.10 6.44
N GLY A 89 18.02 -0.06 5.89
CA GLY A 89 18.75 -1.09 6.64
C GLY A 89 17.90 -1.89 7.63
N TYR A 90 16.57 -1.87 7.50
CA TYR A 90 15.66 -2.70 8.31
C TYR A 90 15.45 -4.07 7.64
N SER A 91 15.38 -5.13 8.45
CA SER A 91 14.96 -6.43 7.93
C SER A 91 13.49 -6.38 7.53
N VAL A 92 13.11 -7.13 6.49
CA VAL A 92 11.71 -7.22 5.98
C VAL A 92 10.74 -7.55 7.11
N MET A 93 11.16 -8.43 8.03
CA MET A 93 10.36 -8.76 9.20
C MET A 93 10.32 -7.62 10.23
N GLY A 94 11.40 -6.83 10.39
CA GLY A 94 11.45 -5.70 11.32
C GLY A 94 10.55 -4.52 10.97
N MET A 95 10.09 -4.39 9.72
CA MET A 95 9.08 -3.38 9.33
C MET A 95 7.64 -3.93 9.42
N LEU A 96 7.46 -5.24 9.23
CA LEU A 96 6.16 -5.92 9.32
C LEU A 96 5.76 -6.29 10.76
N SER A 97 6.72 -6.62 11.62
CA SER A 97 6.52 -6.70 13.06
C SER A 97 6.56 -5.27 13.59
N PHE A 98 5.42 -4.59 13.57
CA PHE A 98 5.35 -3.24 14.11
C PHE A 98 5.96 -3.22 15.53
N PRO A 99 6.77 -2.20 15.87
CA PRO A 99 7.20 -1.97 17.26
C PRO A 99 5.99 -1.94 18.21
N LEU A 100 4.86 -1.42 17.73
CA LEU A 100 3.59 -1.37 18.44
C LEU A 100 2.99 -2.75 18.73
N GLU A 101 3.05 -3.70 17.79
CA GLU A 101 2.59 -5.07 18.03
C GLU A 101 3.49 -5.77 19.06
N GLY A 102 4.80 -5.55 18.96
CA GLY A 102 5.76 -6.01 19.97
C GLY A 102 5.48 -5.43 21.36
N GLU A 103 5.17 -4.13 21.46
CA GLU A 103 4.80 -3.45 22.71
C GLU A 103 3.45 -3.93 23.25
N ILE A 104 2.44 -4.13 22.40
CA ILE A 104 1.15 -4.68 22.80
C ILE A 104 1.32 -6.12 23.28
N THR A 105 2.09 -6.95 22.58
CA THR A 105 2.40 -8.31 23.02
C THR A 105 3.18 -8.33 24.33
N GLN A 106 4.18 -7.46 24.53
CA GLN A 106 4.92 -7.37 25.79
C GLN A 106 4.05 -6.86 26.94
N MET A 107 3.20 -5.86 26.68
CA MET A 107 2.23 -5.36 27.65
C MET A 107 1.22 -6.45 28.02
N LEU A 108 0.67 -7.17 27.05
CA LEU A 108 -0.23 -8.30 27.28
C LEU A 108 0.50 -9.40 28.08
N MET A 109 1.72 -9.76 27.69
CA MET A 109 2.54 -10.74 28.42
C MET A 109 2.77 -10.31 29.86
N LEU A 110 3.10 -9.05 30.13
CA LEU A 110 3.27 -8.52 31.50
C LEU A 110 1.97 -8.54 32.31
N ILE A 111 0.83 -8.25 31.68
CA ILE A 111 -0.48 -8.30 32.34
C ILE A 111 -0.84 -9.76 32.69
N PHE A 112 -0.64 -10.70 31.75
CA PHE A 112 -1.00 -12.11 31.93
C PHE A 112 0.02 -12.89 32.79
N SER A 113 1.31 -12.57 32.73
CA SER A 113 2.33 -13.24 33.55
C SER A 113 2.31 -12.81 35.01
N LYS A 114 1.71 -11.65 35.33
CA LYS A 114 1.56 -11.15 36.69
C LYS A 114 0.34 -11.76 37.43
N GLN A 115 -0.51 -12.49 36.71
CA GLN A 115 -1.74 -13.09 37.25
C GLN A 115 -1.56 -14.56 37.68
N ASN A 116 -0.39 -15.16 37.42
CA ASN A 116 0.10 -16.41 38.02
C ASN A 116 1.21 -16.10 39.03
#